data_AF-A0A7Z7FTK5-F1
#
_entry.id   AF-A0A7Z7FTK5-F1
#
_cell.length_a   1.000
_cell.length_b   1.000
_cell.length_c   1.000
_cell.angle_alpha   90.00
_cell.angle_beta   90.00
_cell.angle_gamma   90.00
#
_symmetry.space_group_name_H-M   'P 1'
#
loop_
_entity.id
_entity.type
_entity.pdbx_description
1 polymer ?
#
loop_
_entity_poly.entity_id
_entity_poly.type
_entity_poly.pdbx_seq_one_letter_code
_entity_poly.pdbx_strand_id
1 'polypeptide(L)' 'MLKTAPDDDAPRIIFPGQLIGSVTVCALLGIDRSTLVRRIQRGDIVPLAQLDGATGAYVFDRFDFPAEAAR' A
#
# COMPACT_ATOMS: atom_id res chain seq x y z
N MET A 1 6.86 14.02 6.90
CA MET A 1 6.12 13.63 8.11
C MET A 1 4.83 12.97 7.65
N LEU A 2 4.89 11.69 7.25
CA LEU A 2 3.68 10.87 7.16
C LEU A 2 3.60 10.12 8.48
N LYS A 3 2.74 10.61 9.36
CA LYS A 3 2.33 9.94 10.57
C LYS A 3 0.87 9.57 10.36
N THR A 4 0.63 8.55 9.54
CA THR A 4 -0.69 7.93 9.44
C THR A 4 -0.68 6.75 10.40
N ALA A 5 -0.84 7.08 11.67
CA ALA A 5 -1.56 6.20 12.56
C ALA A 5 -2.55 7.08 13.31
N PRO A 6 -3.82 7.05 12.88
CA PRO A 6 -4.91 7.11 13.82
C PRO A 6 -5.78 5.86 13.63
N ASP A 7 -5.81 4.98 14.64
CA ASP A 7 -6.78 3.87 14.81
C ASP A 7 -6.71 2.64 13.85
N ASP A 8 -5.51 2.14 13.55
CA ASP A 8 -5.28 1.17 12.46
C ASP A 8 -5.64 -0.33 12.72
N ASP A 9 -6.12 -0.70 13.91
CA ASP A 9 -6.48 -2.10 14.25
C ASP A 9 -8.00 -2.33 14.38
N ALA A 10 -8.81 -1.33 13.99
CA ALA A 10 -10.24 -1.53 13.90
C ALA A 10 -10.55 -2.49 12.73
N PRO A 11 -11.36 -3.55 12.94
CA PRO A 11 -11.72 -4.45 11.86
C PRO A 11 -12.45 -3.67 10.76
N ARG A 12 -11.96 -3.78 9.52
CA ARG A 12 -12.58 -3.20 8.32
C ARG A 12 -12.94 -4.27 7.32
N ILE A 13 -14.06 -4.08 6.62
CA ILE A 13 -14.47 -4.93 5.51
C ILE A 13 -13.76 -4.44 4.25
N ILE A 14 -13.05 -5.35 3.59
CA ILE A 14 -12.39 -5.11 2.31
C ILE A 14 -13.05 -5.98 1.24
N PHE A 15 -13.50 -5.36 0.16
CA PHE A 15 -14.10 -6.02 -0.98
C PHE A 15 -13.06 -6.27 -2.09
N PRO A 16 -13.21 -7.31 -2.92
CA PRO A 16 -12.22 -7.65 -3.96
C PRO A 16 -11.86 -6.48 -4.90
N GLY A 17 -12.81 -5.62 -5.26
CA GLY A 17 -12.57 -4.46 -6.13
C GLY A 17 -11.76 -3.33 -5.49
N GLN A 18 -11.44 -3.43 -4.20
CA GLN A 18 -10.64 -2.48 -3.44
C GLN A 18 -9.17 -2.91 -3.35
N LEU A 19 -8.88 -4.19 -3.62
CA LEU A 19 -7.53 -4.73 -3.60
C LEU A 19 -6.72 -4.22 -4.81
N ILE A 20 -5.54 -3.69 -4.53
CA ILE A 20 -4.61 -3.22 -5.55
C ILE A 20 -3.22 -3.80 -5.35
N GLY A 21 -2.48 -3.92 -6.45
CA GLY A 21 -1.09 -4.39 -6.44
C GLY A 21 -0.08 -3.26 -6.44
N SER A 22 1.20 -3.63 -6.34
CA SER A 22 2.34 -2.69 -6.32
C SER A 22 2.37 -1.71 -7.51
N VAL A 23 1.95 -2.13 -8.71
CA VAL A 23 1.95 -1.27 -9.91
C VAL A 23 1.03 -0.07 -9.70
N THR A 24 -0.20 -0.30 -9.22
CA THR A 24 -1.17 0.74 -8.94
C THR A 24 -0.67 1.68 -7.83
N VAL A 25 -0.11 1.12 -6.76
CA VAL A 25 0.47 1.94 -5.67
C VAL A 25 1.61 2.82 -6.15
N CYS A 26 2.52 2.28 -6.97
CA CYS A 26 3.61 3.04 -7.58
C CYS A 26 3.08 4.20 -8.42
N ALA A 27 2.03 3.97 -9.22
CA ALA A 27 1.40 5.00 -10.03
C ALA A 27 0.71 6.08 -9.17
N LEU A 28 0.00 5.68 -8.10
CA LEU A 28 -0.68 6.61 -7.19
C LEU A 28 0.31 7.50 -6.42
N LEU A 29 1.44 6.95 -6.00
CA LEU A 29 2.45 7.67 -5.22
C LEU A 29 3.53 8.37 -6.07
N GLY A 30 3.54 8.15 -7.38
CA GLY A 30 4.60 8.66 -8.26
C GLY A 30 5.99 8.13 -7.92
N ILE A 31 6.11 6.88 -7.47
CA ILE A 31 7.38 6.24 -7.09
C ILE A 31 7.64 4.97 -7.91
N ASP A 32 8.90 4.55 -7.97
CA ASP A 32 9.26 3.26 -8.54
C ASP A 32 9.10 2.09 -7.55
N ARG A 33 9.15 0.86 -8.08
CA ARG A 33 8.97 -0.37 -7.28
C ARG A 33 10.05 -0.56 -6.22
N SER A 34 11.30 -0.19 -6.49
CA SER A 34 12.38 -0.33 -5.50
C SER A 34 12.18 0.62 -4.33
N THR A 35 11.71 1.84 -4.61
CA THR A 35 11.31 2.80 -3.58
C THR A 35 10.14 2.27 -2.74
N LEU A 36 9.12 1.68 -3.38
CA LEU A 36 8.00 1.04 -2.67
C LEU A 36 8.50 -0.09 -1.75
N VAL A 37 9.31 -1.01 -2.25
CA VAL A 37 9.87 -2.13 -1.45
C VAL A 37 10.67 -1.61 -0.25
N ARG A 38 11.51 -0.59 -0.44
CA ARG A 38 12.29 0.01 0.66
C ARG A 38 11.39 0.67 1.72
N ARG A 39 10.28 1.29 1.32
CA ARG A 39 9.30 1.85 2.24
C ARG A 39 8.57 0.77 3.03
N ILE A 40 8.24 -0.36 2.39
CA ILE A 40 7.67 -1.54 3.07
C ILE A 40 8.65 -2.11 4.09
N GLN A 41 9.92 -2.31 3.71
CA GLN A 41 10.96 -2.81 4.60
C GLN A 41 11.22 -1.89 5.81
N ARG A 42 11.01 -0.57 5.64
CA ARG A 42 11.12 0.42 6.72
C ARG A 42 9.85 0.54 7.57
N GLY A 43 8.75 -0.08 7.17
CA GLY A 43 7.44 0.04 7.83
C GLY A 43 6.69 1.33 7.53
N ASP A 44 7.13 2.12 6.55
CA ASP A 44 6.42 3.35 6.14
C ASP A 44 5.12 3.06 5.38
N ILE A 45 5.05 1.91 4.71
CA ILE A 45 3.89 1.43 3.96
C ILE A 45 3.68 -0.03 4.37
N VAL A 46 2.48 -0.37 4.80
CA VAL A 46 2.14 -1.74 5.24
C VAL A 46 1.22 -2.37 4.20
N PRO A 47 1.64 -3.45 3.51
CA PRO A 47 0.73 -4.23 2.67
C PRO A 47 -0.23 -5.04 3.54
N LEU A 48 -1.44 -5.30 3.04
CA LEU A 48 -2.36 -6.25 3.67
C LEU A 48 -1.77 -7.66 3.67
N ALA A 49 -1.13 -8.03 2.56
CA ALA A 49 -0.51 -9.35 2.39
C ALA A 49 0.58 -9.31 1.32
N GLN A 50 1.43 -10.34 1.35
CA GLN A 50 2.25 -10.75 0.22
C GLN A 50 1.73 -12.11 -0.25
N LEU A 51 1.45 -12.24 -1.56
CA LEU A 51 1.05 -13.53 -2.12
C LEU A 51 2.19 -14.55 -2.01
N ASP A 52 1.85 -15.84 -2.12
CA ASP A 52 2.83 -16.91 -2.00
C ASP A 52 3.97 -16.84 -3.04
N GLY A 53 5.14 -17.34 -2.63
CA GLY A 53 6.35 -17.40 -3.45
C GLY A 53 7.39 -16.35 -3.06
N ALA A 54 8.66 -16.63 -3.35
CA ALA A 54 9.81 -15.79 -2.94
C ALA A 54 9.73 -14.33 -3.47
N THR A 55 8.95 -14.09 -4.52
CA THR A 55 8.75 -12.77 -5.14
C THR A 55 7.27 -12.40 -5.25
N GLY A 56 6.42 -13.05 -4.44
CA GLY A 56 4.97 -12.85 -4.47
C GLY A 56 4.59 -11.38 -4.36
N ALA A 57 3.50 -11.02 -5.05
CA ALA A 57 3.08 -9.62 -5.15
C ALA A 57 2.54 -9.10 -3.82
N TYR A 58 2.83 -7.83 -3.52
CA TYR A 58 2.18 -7.14 -2.41
C TYR A 58 0.77 -6.71 -2.80
N VAL A 59 -0.16 -6.89 -1.86
CA VAL A 59 -1.57 -6.54 -1.96
C VAL A 59 -1.88 -5.45 -0.94
N PHE A 60 -2.64 -4.44 -1.35
CA PHE A 60 -3.01 -3.30 -0.53
C PHE A 60 -4.49 -2.96 -0.66
N ASP A 61 -5.03 -2.22 0.32
CA ASP A 61 -6.30 -1.53 0.18
C ASP A 61 -6.08 -0.21 -0.58
N ARG A 62 -6.83 0.02 -1.65
CA ARG A 62 -6.76 1.29 -2.40
C ARG A 62 -7.07 2.52 -1.57
N PHE A 63 -7.83 2.39 -0.49
CA PHE A 63 -8.20 3.54 0.36
C PHE A 63 -7.07 3.99 1.28
N ASP A 64 -6.03 3.16 1.47
CA ASP A 64 -4.81 3.55 2.20
C ASP A 64 -3.94 4.55 1.41
N PHE A 65 -4.21 4.70 0.11
CA PHE A 65 -3.48 5.58 -0.81
C PHE A 65 -4.43 6.64 -1.35
N PRO A 66 -4.84 7.63 -0.53
CA PRO A 66 -5.64 8.73 -1.03
C PRO A 66 -4.86 9.38 -2.19
N ALA A 67 -5.56 9.61 -3.30
CA ALA A 67 -4.99 10.39 -4.39
C ALA A 67 -4.63 11.76 -3.81
N GLU A 68 -3.34 12.05 -3.61
CA GLU A 68 -2.93 13.42 -3.36
C GLU A 68 -3.38 14.21 -4.58
N ALA A 69 -4.30 15.16 -4.36
CA ALA A 69 -4.69 16.11 -5.38
C ALA A 69 -3.40 16.81 -5.82
N ALA A 70 -2.93 16.46 -7.02
CA ALA A 70 -1.76 17.05 -7.63
C ALA A 70 -1.83 18.57 -7.48
N ARG A 71 -0.89 19.15 -6.74
CA ARG A 71 -0.64 20.59 -6.69
C ARG A 71 0.32 20.98 -7.79
#